data_AF-A0A1M6S5R5-F1
#
_entry.id   AF-A0A1M6S5R5-F1
#
_cell.length_a   1.000
_cell.length_b   1.000
_cell.length_c   1.000
_cell.angle_alpha   90.00
_cell.angle_beta   90.00
_cell.angle_gamma   90.00
#
_symmetry.space_group_name_H-M   'P 1'
#
loop_
_entity.id
_entity.type
_entity.pdbx_description
1 polymer ?
#
loop_
_entity_poly.entity_id
_entity_poly.type
_entity_poly.pdbx_seq_one_letter_code
_entity_poly.pdbx_strand_id
1 'polypeptide(L)'
;MTIPLDATLTTALGVAFHMAAGERLEAGGPAQAGAGAPSGARSLLSSPYYRWGMAYNTAVGMGIAVAAYALQPDWMWMYWLDASRLPIWTVLYVFLLYPAMFTFGFLLAHEAKKLRPGGGGALLTGLLALLLCFIAATWGRIWNVGTISEWDAGACTPLIGAGFAALPLTWVLSIGFAVAIVSLVWVFKKFARGLE
;
A
#
# COMPACT_ATOMS: atom_id res chain seq x y z
N MET A 1 0.11 -4.99 -11.94
CA MET A 1 0.63 -4.77 -10.59
C MET A 1 2.14 -4.76 -10.71
N THR A 2 2.85 -4.15 -9.78
CA THR A 2 4.03 -3.37 -10.14
C THR A 2 4.77 -3.24 -8.85
N ILE A 3 5.54 -4.25 -8.49
CA ILE A 3 6.10 -4.38 -7.14
C ILE A 3 6.71 -3.07 -6.61
N PRO A 4 7.43 -2.25 -7.43
CA PRO A 4 7.87 -0.92 -7.01
C PRO A 4 6.74 0.09 -6.73
N LEU A 5 5.67 0.10 -7.53
CA LEU A 5 4.48 0.90 -7.26
C LEU A 5 3.77 0.43 -6.00
N ASP A 6 3.61 -0.87 -5.79
CA ASP A 6 2.93 -1.39 -4.60
C ASP A 6 3.74 -1.13 -3.34
N ALA A 7 5.06 -1.32 -3.38
CA ALA A 7 5.96 -0.98 -2.28
C ALA A 7 5.87 0.52 -1.95
N THR A 8 5.88 1.39 -2.97
CA THR A 8 5.77 2.84 -2.77
C THR A 8 4.39 3.23 -2.23
N LEU A 9 3.31 2.64 -2.77
CA LEU A 9 1.93 2.89 -2.35
C LEU A 9 1.67 2.43 -0.92
N THR A 10 2.10 1.21 -0.56
CA THR A 10 1.92 0.65 0.79
C THR A 10 2.76 1.41 1.82
N THR A 11 3.96 1.85 1.46
CA THR A 11 4.78 2.76 2.30
C THR A 11 4.08 4.10 2.48
N ALA A 12 3.59 4.73 1.41
CA ALA A 12 2.86 5.99 1.47
C ALA A 12 1.58 5.87 2.32
N LEU A 13 0.89 4.73 2.22
CA LEU A 13 -0.28 4.43 3.04
C LEU A 13 0.10 4.36 4.53
N GLY A 14 1.19 3.68 4.89
CA GLY A 14 1.72 3.67 6.25
C GLY A 14 1.99 5.07 6.79
N VAL A 15 2.63 5.91 5.99
CA VAL A 15 2.88 7.32 6.32
C VAL A 15 1.57 8.09 6.53
N ALA A 16 0.60 7.94 5.62
CA ALA A 16 -0.69 8.61 5.69
C ALA A 16 -1.48 8.22 6.96
N PHE A 17 -1.46 6.93 7.34
CA PHE A 17 -2.10 6.46 8.57
C PHE A 17 -1.42 7.01 9.83
N HIS A 18 -0.09 7.12 9.85
CA HIS A 18 0.62 7.78 10.94
C HIS A 18 0.26 9.26 11.01
N MET A 19 0.20 9.96 9.87
CA MET A 19 -0.19 11.37 9.82
C MET A 19 -1.64 11.59 10.27
N ALA A 20 -2.55 10.70 9.90
CA ALA A 20 -3.95 10.72 10.34
C ALA A 20 -4.09 10.55 11.86
N ALA A 21 -3.13 9.89 12.49
CA ALA A 21 -3.06 9.75 13.93
C ALA A 21 -2.67 11.08 14.61
N GLY A 22 -1.92 11.94 13.92
CA GLY A 22 -1.62 13.31 14.35
C GLY A 22 -1.04 13.40 15.77
N GLU A 23 -1.53 14.36 16.55
CA GLU A 23 -1.18 14.53 17.97
C GLU A 23 -1.80 13.46 18.88
N ARG A 24 -2.74 12.62 18.40
CA ARG A 24 -3.38 11.59 19.23
C ARG A 24 -2.43 10.44 19.59
N LEU A 25 -1.34 10.29 18.84
CA LEU A 25 -0.22 9.42 19.24
C LEU A 25 0.59 10.06 20.38
N GLU A 26 0.69 11.39 20.43
CA GLU A 26 1.44 12.14 21.45
C GLU A 26 0.63 12.30 22.74
N ALA A 27 -0.70 12.44 22.63
CA ALA A 27 -1.63 12.39 23.77
C ALA A 27 -1.66 10.99 24.45
N GLY A 28 -1.12 9.96 23.78
CA GLY A 28 -0.90 8.62 24.31
C GLY A 28 0.52 8.34 24.85
N GLY A 29 1.43 9.32 24.83
CA GLY A 29 2.75 9.28 25.50
C GLY A 29 3.77 10.30 24.95
N PRO A 30 4.72 10.81 25.77
CA PRO A 30 4.94 10.61 27.20
C PRO A 30 4.22 11.68 28.04
N ALA A 31 3.52 11.25 29.09
CA ALA A 31 3.29 12.12 30.23
C ALA A 31 4.64 12.63 30.72
N GLN A 32 4.69 13.91 31.08
CA GLN A 32 5.75 14.51 31.87
C GLN A 32 6.28 13.49 32.88
N ALA A 33 7.56 13.14 32.75
CA ALA A 33 8.26 12.30 33.70
C ALA A 33 8.44 13.07 35.03
N GLY A 34 7.34 13.29 35.74
CA GLY A 34 7.37 13.43 37.19
C GLY A 34 7.65 12.06 37.79
N ALA A 35 8.47 12.02 38.83
CA ALA A 35 9.12 10.85 39.42
C ALA A 35 8.19 9.79 40.07
N GLY A 36 7.01 9.50 39.51
CA GLY A 36 6.06 8.56 40.08
C GLY A 36 4.99 7.98 39.14
N ALA A 37 5.03 8.20 37.83
CA ALA A 37 4.04 7.61 36.91
C ALA A 37 4.47 6.19 36.44
N PRO A 38 3.57 5.18 36.43
CA PRO A 38 3.89 3.83 35.98
C PRO A 38 4.30 3.84 34.50
N SER A 39 5.40 3.15 34.18
CA SER A 39 6.12 3.12 32.89
C SER A 39 5.38 2.40 31.76
N GLY A 40 4.14 2.78 31.46
CA GLY A 40 3.30 2.16 30.44
C GLY A 40 3.19 2.98 29.15
N ALA A 41 4.29 3.33 28.49
CA ALA A 41 4.20 3.94 27.16
C ALA A 41 3.58 2.92 26.18
N ARG A 42 2.37 3.18 25.67
CA ARG A 42 1.74 2.32 24.67
C ARG A 42 2.62 2.27 23.42
N SER A 43 2.95 1.06 22.96
CA SER A 43 3.71 0.86 21.72
C SER A 43 2.99 1.53 20.54
N LEU A 44 3.73 2.24 19.69
CA LEU A 44 3.23 2.90 18.48
C LEU A 44 2.46 1.91 17.57
N LEU A 45 2.93 0.67 17.49
CA LEU A 45 2.32 -0.42 16.72
C LEU A 45 1.08 -1.03 17.39
N SER A 46 0.83 -0.72 18.65
CA SER A 46 -0.43 -1.09 19.32
C SER A 46 -1.55 -0.08 19.05
N SER A 47 -1.23 1.06 18.41
CA SER A 47 -2.20 2.10 18.14
C SER A 47 -3.33 1.61 17.24
N PRO A 48 -4.58 2.06 17.46
CA PRO A 48 -5.69 1.72 16.59
C PRO A 48 -5.47 2.19 15.15
N TYR A 49 -4.72 3.27 14.94
CA TYR A 49 -4.32 3.76 13.61
C TYR A 49 -3.48 2.73 12.86
N TYR A 50 -2.44 2.20 13.51
CA TYR A 50 -1.62 1.15 12.93
C TYR A 50 -2.44 -0.12 12.70
N ARG A 51 -3.24 -0.57 13.69
CA ARG A 51 -4.02 -1.82 13.59
C ARG A 51 -5.05 -1.78 12.47
N TRP A 52 -5.84 -0.71 12.38
CA TRP A 52 -6.84 -0.56 11.32
C TRP A 52 -6.18 -0.32 9.95
N GLY A 53 -5.09 0.43 9.90
CA GLY A 53 -4.33 0.61 8.66
C GLY A 53 -3.68 -0.67 8.16
N MET A 54 -3.11 -1.46 9.07
CA MET A 54 -2.56 -2.78 8.77
C MET A 54 -3.65 -3.73 8.28
N ALA A 55 -4.78 -3.81 9.00
CA ALA A 55 -5.91 -4.64 8.60
C ALA A 55 -6.44 -4.24 7.21
N TYR A 56 -6.58 -2.93 6.94
CA TYR A 56 -6.95 -2.42 5.62
C TYR A 56 -5.91 -2.81 4.56
N ASN A 57 -4.62 -2.58 4.82
CA ASN A 57 -3.54 -2.88 3.88
C ASN A 57 -3.46 -4.38 3.54
N THR A 58 -3.61 -5.26 4.54
CA THR A 58 -3.59 -6.70 4.34
C THR A 58 -4.87 -7.21 3.66
N ALA A 59 -6.05 -6.80 4.13
CA ALA A 59 -7.30 -7.33 3.58
C ALA A 59 -7.58 -6.78 2.18
N VAL A 60 -7.34 -5.48 1.96
CA VAL A 60 -7.71 -4.81 0.72
C VAL A 60 -6.50 -4.70 -0.21
N GLY A 61 -5.42 -4.06 0.24
CA GLY A 61 -4.24 -3.84 -0.59
C GLY A 61 -3.63 -5.16 -1.10
N MET A 62 -3.24 -6.03 -0.16
CA MET A 62 -2.68 -7.35 -0.49
C MET A 62 -3.75 -8.30 -1.06
N GLY A 63 -5.01 -8.21 -0.64
CA GLY A 63 -6.10 -9.03 -1.20
C GLY A 63 -6.31 -8.80 -2.70
N ILE A 64 -6.39 -7.53 -3.13
CA ILE A 64 -6.47 -7.16 -4.55
C ILE A 64 -5.23 -7.64 -5.30
N ALA A 65 -4.06 -7.53 -4.65
CA ALA A 65 -2.80 -7.99 -5.22
C ALA A 65 -2.75 -9.48 -5.52
N VAL A 66 -3.11 -10.29 -4.53
CA VAL A 66 -3.16 -11.74 -4.68
C VAL A 66 -4.18 -12.14 -5.74
N ALA A 67 -5.34 -11.49 -5.78
CA ALA A 67 -6.36 -11.76 -6.80
C ALA A 67 -5.89 -11.38 -8.21
N ALA A 68 -5.24 -10.22 -8.37
CA ALA A 68 -4.67 -9.81 -9.65
C ALA A 68 -3.57 -10.77 -10.13
N TYR A 69 -2.73 -11.24 -9.21
CA TYR A 69 -1.65 -12.19 -9.49
C TYR A 69 -2.17 -13.53 -9.97
N ALA A 70 -3.20 -14.05 -9.30
CA ALA A 70 -3.80 -15.32 -9.66
C ALA A 70 -4.40 -15.30 -11.08
N LEU A 71 -4.80 -14.13 -11.57
CA LEU A 71 -5.36 -13.96 -12.92
C LEU A 71 -4.30 -13.68 -13.97
N GLN A 72 -3.33 -12.82 -13.67
CA GLN A 72 -2.38 -12.27 -14.65
C GLN A 72 -1.01 -12.04 -14.00
N PRO A 73 -0.22 -13.10 -13.76
CA PRO A 73 1.03 -13.01 -13.03
C PRO A 73 2.13 -12.28 -13.82
N ASP A 74 2.27 -12.50 -15.14
CA ASP A 74 3.26 -11.79 -15.97
C ASP A 74 3.04 -10.26 -15.97
N TRP A 75 1.78 -9.84 -16.08
CA TRP A 75 1.40 -8.43 -15.94
C TRP A 75 1.74 -7.87 -14.55
N MET A 76 1.63 -8.67 -13.49
CA MET A 76 2.03 -8.28 -12.12
C MET A 76 3.53 -8.09 -11.92
N TRP A 77 4.34 -8.71 -12.77
CA TRP A 77 5.78 -8.47 -12.81
C TRP A 77 6.18 -7.46 -13.87
N MET A 78 5.20 -6.80 -14.52
CA MET A 78 5.43 -5.85 -15.61
C MET A 78 6.33 -6.43 -16.71
N TYR A 79 6.26 -7.73 -16.96
CA TYR A 79 7.11 -8.40 -17.95
C TYR A 79 8.62 -8.26 -17.67
N TRP A 80 9.02 -7.94 -16.43
CA TRP A 80 10.43 -7.94 -16.04
C TRP A 80 10.96 -9.34 -15.79
N LEU A 81 10.09 -10.23 -15.33
CA LEU A 81 10.41 -11.61 -14.98
C LEU A 81 9.33 -12.51 -15.58
N ASP A 82 9.76 -13.67 -16.06
CA ASP A 82 8.87 -14.76 -16.45
C ASP A 82 8.27 -15.37 -15.19
N ALA A 83 6.96 -15.16 -14.97
CA ALA A 83 6.31 -15.57 -13.74
C ALA A 83 6.29 -17.08 -13.56
N SER A 84 6.31 -17.85 -14.66
CA SER A 84 6.31 -19.32 -14.63
C SER A 84 7.60 -19.90 -14.05
N ARG A 85 8.68 -19.11 -14.04
CA ARG A 85 10.00 -19.51 -13.53
C ARG A 85 10.23 -19.08 -12.08
N LEU A 86 9.33 -18.30 -11.51
CA LEU A 86 9.52 -17.81 -10.15
C LEU A 86 9.18 -18.89 -9.13
N PRO A 87 10.08 -19.18 -8.18
CA PRO A 87 9.76 -20.10 -7.11
C PRO A 87 8.65 -19.49 -6.23
N ILE A 88 7.74 -20.33 -5.75
CA ILE A 88 6.58 -19.89 -4.95
C ILE A 88 6.99 -19.05 -3.73
N TRP A 89 8.15 -19.33 -3.13
CA TRP A 89 8.67 -18.55 -2.00
C TRP A 89 8.94 -17.09 -2.36
N THR A 90 9.38 -16.79 -3.58
CA THR A 90 9.57 -15.41 -4.05
C THR A 90 8.23 -14.69 -4.14
N VAL A 91 7.20 -15.38 -4.63
CA VAL A 91 5.84 -14.85 -4.74
C VAL A 91 5.28 -14.55 -3.35
N LEU A 92 5.39 -15.50 -2.41
CA LEU A 92 4.96 -15.32 -1.03
C LEU A 92 5.73 -14.18 -0.34
N TYR A 93 7.05 -14.11 -0.54
CA TYR A 93 7.88 -13.04 0.00
C TYR A 93 7.40 -11.66 -0.46
N VAL A 94 7.11 -11.48 -1.76
CA VAL A 94 6.61 -10.21 -2.30
C VAL A 94 5.28 -9.80 -1.67
N PHE A 95 4.35 -10.73 -1.44
CA PHE A 95 3.11 -10.38 -0.76
C PHE A 95 3.32 -10.05 0.72
N LEU A 96 4.27 -10.68 1.39
CA LEU A 96 4.66 -10.31 2.76
C LEU A 96 5.32 -8.93 2.83
N LEU A 97 5.80 -8.37 1.70
CA LEU A 97 6.25 -6.98 1.68
C LEU A 97 5.12 -5.98 1.88
N TYR A 98 3.85 -6.31 1.63
CA TYR A 98 2.73 -5.39 1.88
C TYR A 98 2.66 -4.94 3.34
N PRO A 99 2.52 -5.84 4.33
CA PRO A 99 2.54 -5.45 5.73
C PRO A 99 3.90 -4.88 6.16
N ALA A 100 5.01 -5.38 5.60
CA ALA A 100 6.35 -4.87 5.95
C ALA A 100 6.54 -3.40 5.52
N MET A 101 6.20 -3.06 4.28
CA MET A 101 6.32 -1.71 3.72
C MET A 101 5.34 -0.73 4.35
N PHE A 102 4.10 -1.18 4.64
CA PHE A 102 3.17 -0.38 5.44
C PHE A 102 3.76 -0.06 6.82
N THR A 103 4.29 -1.07 7.53
CA THR A 103 4.93 -0.87 8.85
C THR A 103 6.10 0.08 8.75
N PHE A 104 6.96 -0.12 7.75
CA PHE A 104 8.10 0.73 7.49
C PHE A 104 7.69 2.18 7.25
N GLY A 105 6.69 2.44 6.39
CA GLY A 105 6.16 3.78 6.18
C GLY A 105 5.59 4.42 7.44
N PHE A 106 4.84 3.66 8.24
CA PHE A 106 4.28 4.13 9.50
C PHE A 106 5.36 4.55 10.52
N LEU A 107 6.40 3.73 10.67
CA LEU A 107 7.53 4.02 11.56
C LEU A 107 8.42 5.14 11.02
N LEU A 108 8.67 5.17 9.70
CA LEU A 108 9.48 6.21 9.08
C LEU A 108 8.82 7.58 9.19
N ALA A 109 7.49 7.66 9.11
CA ALA A 109 6.76 8.90 9.36
C ALA A 109 6.94 9.42 10.79
N HIS A 110 6.99 8.52 11.77
CA HIS A 110 7.26 8.86 13.17
C HIS A 110 8.66 9.48 13.33
N GLU A 111 9.69 8.84 12.78
CA GLU A 111 11.06 9.35 12.82
C GLU A 111 11.22 10.65 12.02
N ALA A 112 10.59 10.75 10.84
CA ALA A 112 10.64 11.97 10.03
C ALA A 112 10.05 13.18 10.76
N LYS A 113 9.00 12.99 11.57
CA LYS A 113 8.41 14.06 12.40
C LYS A 113 9.38 14.54 13.48
N LYS A 114 10.18 13.65 14.07
CA LYS A 114 11.19 14.02 15.08
C LYS A 114 12.32 14.85 14.50
N LEU A 115 12.70 14.60 13.24
CA LEU A 115 13.78 15.31 12.57
C LEU A 115 13.41 16.75 12.19
N ARG A 116 12.16 16.99 11.76
CA ARG A 116 11.68 18.34 11.44
C ARG A 116 10.16 18.46 11.56
N PRO A 117 9.64 19.63 11.98
CA PRO A 117 8.23 19.94 11.84
C PRO A 117 7.76 19.72 10.39
N GLY A 118 6.66 18.97 10.22
CA GLY A 118 6.13 18.62 8.89
C GLY A 118 6.89 17.53 8.14
N GLY A 119 7.92 16.89 8.74
CA GLY A 119 8.75 15.88 8.08
C GLY A 119 7.97 14.69 7.52
N GLY A 120 6.94 14.22 8.23
CA GLY A 120 6.05 13.16 7.74
C GLY A 120 5.26 13.57 6.49
N GLY A 121 4.81 14.82 6.40
CA GLY A 121 4.12 15.35 5.22
C GLY A 121 5.04 15.44 4.01
N ALA A 122 6.27 15.91 4.21
CA ALA A 122 7.26 15.95 3.13
C ALA A 122 7.66 14.54 2.65
N LEU A 123 7.76 13.57 3.56
CA LEU A 123 7.97 12.16 3.22
C LEU A 123 6.81 11.61 2.38
N LEU A 124 5.56 11.86 2.78
CA LEU A 124 4.39 11.45 2.01
C LEU A 124 4.41 12.04 0.60
N THR A 125 4.67 13.35 0.47
CA THR A 125 4.79 14.02 -0.83
C THR A 125 5.89 13.41 -1.69
N GLY A 126 7.06 13.12 -1.11
CA GLY A 126 8.17 12.48 -1.82
C GLY A 126 7.81 11.08 -2.33
N LEU A 127 7.12 10.27 -1.51
CA LEU A 127 6.66 8.93 -1.91
C LEU A 127 5.59 9.00 -3.01
N LEU A 128 4.65 9.96 -2.93
CA LEU A 128 3.65 10.15 -3.98
C LEU A 128 4.29 10.61 -5.30
N ALA A 129 5.30 11.49 -5.24
CA ALA A 129 6.06 11.90 -6.42
C ALA A 129 6.80 10.71 -7.04
N LEU A 130 7.46 9.89 -6.21
CA LEU A 130 8.13 8.66 -6.66
C LEU A 130 7.15 7.67 -7.29
N LEU A 131 5.96 7.51 -6.71
CA LEU A 131 4.88 6.68 -7.26
C LEU A 131 4.48 7.15 -8.67
N LEU A 132 4.29 8.46 -8.85
CA LEU A 132 3.98 9.04 -10.17
C LEU A 132 5.12 8.83 -11.17
N CYS A 133 6.38 8.96 -10.75
CA CYS A 133 7.53 8.65 -11.60
C CYS A 133 7.53 7.19 -12.06
N PHE A 134 7.27 6.24 -11.17
CA PHE A 134 7.16 4.83 -11.55
C PHE A 134 5.97 4.58 -12.49
N ILE A 135 4.82 5.23 -12.28
CA ILE A 135 3.66 5.12 -13.18
C ILE A 135 4.03 5.61 -14.57
N ALA A 136 4.71 6.76 -14.67
CA ALA A 136 5.18 7.30 -15.93
C ALA A 136 6.19 6.36 -16.61
N ALA A 137 7.16 5.85 -15.86
CA ALA A 137 8.21 4.95 -16.38
C ALA A 137 7.66 3.59 -16.83
N THR A 138 6.54 3.14 -16.26
CA THR A 138 5.91 1.86 -16.58
C THR A 138 4.58 2.01 -17.33
N TRP A 139 4.28 3.21 -17.85
CA TRP A 139 2.98 3.55 -18.43
C TRP A 139 2.52 2.53 -19.48
N GLY A 140 3.38 2.22 -20.44
CA GLY A 140 3.06 1.25 -21.49
C GLY A 140 2.76 -0.15 -20.95
N ARG A 141 3.38 -0.57 -19.85
CA ARG A 141 3.23 -1.91 -19.27
C ARG A 141 2.00 -2.00 -18.35
N ILE A 142 1.69 -0.93 -17.61
CA ILE A 142 0.54 -0.90 -16.68
C ILE A 142 -0.77 -1.13 -17.42
N TRP A 143 -0.91 -0.52 -18.60
CA TRP A 143 -2.18 -0.49 -19.32
C TRP A 143 -2.37 -1.63 -20.32
N ASN A 144 -1.42 -2.55 -20.42
CA ASN A 144 -1.45 -3.65 -21.40
C ASN A 144 -1.23 -4.96 -20.66
N VAL A 145 -2.18 -5.88 -20.76
CA VAL A 145 -2.26 -7.14 -20.02
C VAL A 145 -2.00 -8.30 -20.97
N GLY A 146 -1.17 -9.25 -20.53
CA GLY A 146 -0.91 -10.50 -21.22
C GLY A 146 0.24 -11.25 -20.58
N THR A 147 0.80 -12.19 -21.32
CA THR A 147 2.05 -12.90 -21.05
C THR A 147 3.25 -12.11 -21.55
N ILE A 148 4.46 -12.48 -21.09
CA ILE A 148 5.71 -11.89 -21.61
C ILE A 148 5.85 -12.05 -23.13
N SER A 149 5.46 -13.21 -23.68
CA SER A 149 5.49 -13.47 -25.12
C SER A 149 4.51 -12.60 -25.91
N GLU A 150 3.31 -12.35 -25.36
CA GLU A 150 2.33 -11.46 -26.00
C GLU A 150 2.81 -10.00 -25.94
N TRP A 151 3.49 -9.60 -24.86
CA TRP A 151 4.11 -8.29 -24.76
C TRP A 151 5.20 -8.10 -25.81
N ASP A 152 6.12 -9.06 -25.94
CA ASP A 152 7.20 -9.02 -26.92
C ASP A 152 6.66 -9.04 -28.37
N ALA A 153 5.54 -9.72 -28.61
CA ALA A 153 4.86 -9.76 -29.91
C ALA A 153 3.96 -8.53 -30.19
N GLY A 154 3.80 -7.61 -29.23
CA GLY A 154 2.89 -6.47 -29.36
C GLY A 154 1.39 -6.86 -29.38
N ALA A 155 1.06 -8.02 -28.83
CA ALA A 155 -0.28 -8.63 -28.83
C ALA A 155 -0.99 -8.53 -27.46
N CYS A 156 -0.47 -7.73 -26.52
CA CYS A 156 -1.14 -7.51 -25.24
C CYS A 156 -2.51 -6.86 -25.40
N THR A 157 -3.41 -7.21 -24.50
CA THR A 157 -4.77 -6.66 -24.46
C THR A 157 -4.79 -5.39 -23.59
N PRO A 158 -5.27 -4.25 -24.09
CA PRO A 158 -5.40 -3.04 -23.28
C PRO A 158 -6.34 -3.25 -22.07
N LEU A 159 -5.87 -2.92 -20.87
CA LEU A 159 -6.64 -3.05 -19.62
C LEU A 159 -7.90 -2.17 -19.67
N ILE A 160 -7.78 -0.97 -20.24
CA ILE A 160 -8.89 -0.07 -20.51
C ILE A 160 -9.39 -0.35 -21.94
N GLY A 161 -10.68 -0.58 -22.09
CA GLY A 161 -11.33 -0.71 -23.40
C GLY A 161 -11.51 -2.15 -23.90
N ALA A 162 -10.82 -3.15 -23.34
CA ALA A 162 -11.05 -4.57 -23.70
C ALA A 162 -12.43 -5.12 -23.32
N GLY A 163 -13.25 -4.35 -22.59
CA GLY A 163 -14.56 -4.77 -22.13
C GLY A 163 -14.48 -5.77 -20.98
N PHE A 164 -15.45 -5.69 -20.07
CA PHE A 164 -15.48 -6.46 -18.83
C PHE A 164 -15.58 -7.98 -19.01
N ALA A 165 -16.06 -8.45 -20.16
CA ALA A 165 -16.18 -9.88 -20.46
C ALA A 165 -14.85 -10.51 -20.91
N ALA A 166 -13.92 -9.73 -21.46
CA ALA A 166 -12.67 -10.24 -22.03
C ALA A 166 -11.54 -10.34 -21.01
N LEU A 167 -11.56 -9.51 -19.95
CA LEU A 167 -10.52 -9.47 -18.92
C LEU A 167 -11.13 -9.49 -17.51
N PRO A 168 -11.20 -10.66 -16.84
CA PRO A 168 -11.62 -10.76 -15.45
C PRO A 168 -10.79 -9.88 -14.50
N LEU A 169 -9.53 -9.61 -14.86
CA LEU A 169 -8.67 -8.68 -14.14
C LEU A 169 -9.29 -7.27 -14.02
N THR A 170 -9.97 -6.79 -15.06
CA THR A 170 -10.62 -5.46 -15.05
C THR A 170 -11.72 -5.38 -13.98
N TRP A 171 -12.46 -6.47 -13.73
CA TRP A 171 -13.42 -6.56 -12.63
C TRP A 171 -12.73 -6.52 -11.28
N VAL A 172 -11.69 -7.33 -11.08
CA VAL A 172 -10.94 -7.38 -9.81
C VAL A 172 -10.38 -6.00 -9.46
N LEU A 173 -9.80 -5.30 -10.43
CA LEU A 173 -9.24 -3.97 -10.20
C LEU A 173 -10.31 -2.91 -9.97
N SER A 174 -11.42 -2.95 -10.70
CA SER A 174 -12.50 -1.96 -10.58
C SER A 174 -13.29 -2.12 -9.28
N ILE A 175 -13.70 -3.35 -8.95
CA ILE A 175 -14.37 -3.66 -7.68
C ILE A 175 -13.39 -3.44 -6.53
N GLY A 176 -12.14 -3.91 -6.67
CA GLY A 176 -11.08 -3.71 -5.69
C GLY A 176 -10.85 -2.23 -5.40
N PHE A 177 -10.78 -1.39 -6.42
CA PHE A 177 -10.63 0.06 -6.26
C PHE A 177 -11.83 0.68 -5.53
N ALA A 178 -13.06 0.31 -5.89
CA ALA A 178 -14.26 0.79 -5.19
C ALA A 178 -14.26 0.36 -3.71
N VAL A 179 -13.96 -0.91 -3.42
CA VAL A 179 -13.83 -1.43 -2.06
C VAL A 179 -12.73 -0.69 -1.29
N ALA A 180 -11.58 -0.44 -1.91
CA ALA A 180 -10.47 0.31 -1.33
C ALA A 180 -10.88 1.73 -0.94
N ILE A 181 -11.53 2.48 -1.83
CA ILE A 181 -12.00 3.82 -1.51
C ILE A 181 -13.02 3.79 -0.37
N VAL A 182 -14.06 2.96 -0.48
CA VAL A 182 -15.15 2.92 0.50
C VAL A 182 -14.64 2.55 1.88
N SER A 183 -13.80 1.51 1.96
CA SER A 183 -13.22 1.06 3.23
C SER A 183 -12.22 2.06 3.79
N LEU A 184 -11.40 2.72 2.97
CA LEU A 184 -10.49 3.78 3.41
C LEU A 184 -11.27 4.96 3.99
N VAL A 185 -12.29 5.44 3.28
CA VAL A 185 -13.17 6.52 3.76
C VAL A 185 -13.83 6.12 5.09
N TRP A 186 -14.30 4.88 5.19
CA TRP A 186 -14.91 4.37 6.42
C TRP A 186 -13.91 4.34 7.60
N VAL A 187 -12.68 3.84 7.39
CA VAL A 187 -11.62 3.81 8.41
C VAL A 187 -11.27 5.23 8.88
N PHE A 188 -11.07 6.16 7.95
CA PHE A 188 -10.75 7.55 8.30
C PHE A 188 -11.91 8.27 8.99
N LYS A 189 -13.16 7.99 8.62
CA LYS A 189 -14.35 8.49 9.35
C LYS A 189 -14.39 7.94 10.78
N LYS A 190 -14.06 6.66 10.98
CA LYS A 190 -13.95 6.05 12.32
C LYS A 190 -12.89 6.75 13.16
N PHE A 191 -11.75 7.12 12.56
CA PHE A 191 -10.75 7.94 13.24
C PHE A 191 -11.28 9.33 13.60
N ALA A 192 -11.93 10.03 12.67
CA ALA A 192 -12.46 11.36 12.94
C ALA A 192 -13.44 11.39 14.12
N ARG A 193 -14.27 10.35 14.27
CA ARG A 193 -15.26 10.21 15.36
C ARG A 193 -14.69 9.82 16.72
N GLY A 194 -13.37 9.57 16.82
CA GLY A 194 -12.74 9.21 18.08
C GLY A 194 -13.02 7.76 18.49
N LEU A 195 -12.58 6.81 17.65
CA LEU A 195 -12.40 5.38 17.91
C LEU A 195 -13.07 4.86 19.21
N GLU A 196 -14.33 4.46 19.11
CA GLU A 196 -14.97 3.53 20.05
C GLU A 196 -14.29 2.16 20.02
#